data_AF-D6WCX6-F1
#
_entry.id   AF-D6WCX6-F1
#
_cell.length_a   1.000
_cell.length_b   1.000
_cell.length_c   1.000
_cell.angle_alpha   90.00
_cell.angle_beta   90.00
_cell.angle_gamma   90.00
#
_symmetry.space_group_name_H-M   'P 1'
#
loop_
_entity.id
_entity.type
_entity.pdbx_description
1 polymer ?
#
loop_
_entity_poly.entity_id
_entity_poly.type
_entity_poly.pdbx_seq_one_letter_code
_entity_poly.pdbx_strand_id
1 'polypeptide(L)'
;MHKLVKVWQIGRLNYSKGLKLQKHLVHLHHEQPEFANNTLLCLEHPPVYTTGIRTKEYPQDVAQQLEALGAEFHRTDRGGLITFHGPGQLVVYPILNLKDFKPSMRWYVCHIEKTVIRLCKKMGIEAETSPHTGVWICAIGVHGSRFVTSHGLALNCCTDLKWFEHIVPCGIEGKGVTSLSKELNRLVTVEEVIPLFLDSFSEIFSCNYSFLNNKSDVCEMAKNPLCCIIWFIAFYFSFIIAFFCAFWYIILYPFTVCISACSDYTDLLLKGIQLPQFCANKMVHCEGC
;
A
#
# COMPACT_ATOMS: atom_id res chain seq x y z
N MET A 1 21.90 -7.98 -18.93
CA MET A 1 21.09 -6.74 -18.98
C MET A 1 20.57 -6.49 -17.57
N HIS A 2 20.87 -5.33 -16.97
CA HIS A 2 20.31 -4.97 -15.66
C HIS A 2 18.79 -4.86 -15.78
N LYS A 3 18.06 -5.53 -14.87
CA LYS A 3 16.58 -5.47 -14.85
C LYS A 3 16.14 -4.05 -14.52
N LEU A 4 15.05 -3.58 -15.13
CA LEU A 4 14.48 -2.27 -14.83
C LEU A 4 13.50 -2.39 -13.66
N VAL A 5 13.64 -1.50 -12.68
CA VAL A 5 12.72 -1.37 -11.54
C VAL A 5 12.10 0.03 -11.57
N LYS A 6 10.77 0.09 -11.54
CA LYS A 6 10.02 1.35 -11.51
C LYS A 6 9.99 1.90 -10.09
N VAL A 7 10.26 3.18 -9.91
CA VAL A 7 10.26 3.82 -8.59
C VAL A 7 9.11 4.79 -8.51
N TRP A 8 8.24 4.60 -7.52
CA TRP A 8 7.16 5.51 -7.20
C TRP A 8 7.45 6.22 -5.88
N GLN A 9 7.77 7.51 -5.93
CA GLN A 9 7.83 8.36 -4.74
C GLN A 9 6.42 8.94 -4.51
N ILE A 10 5.71 8.42 -3.51
CA ILE A 10 4.31 8.77 -3.26
C ILE A 10 4.18 9.95 -2.29
N GLY A 11 5.20 10.15 -1.44
CA GLY A 11 5.09 11.02 -0.27
C GLY A 11 4.30 10.31 0.82
N ARG A 12 3.32 11.00 1.44
CA ARG A 12 2.56 10.44 2.55
C ARG A 12 1.28 9.74 2.09
N LEU A 13 1.06 8.51 2.53
CA LEU A 13 -0.11 7.69 2.17
C LEU A 13 -0.67 6.96 3.39
N ASN A 14 -2.00 6.90 3.55
CA ASN A 14 -2.61 6.09 4.62
C ASN A 14 -2.27 4.61 4.46
N TYR A 15 -2.08 3.90 5.57
CA TYR A 15 -1.62 2.51 5.58
C TYR A 15 -2.54 1.59 4.75
N SER A 16 -3.85 1.71 4.94
CA SER A 16 -4.85 0.92 4.21
C SER A 16 -4.82 1.15 2.69
N LYS A 17 -4.56 2.39 2.25
CA LYS A 17 -4.39 2.70 0.82
C LYS A 17 -3.09 2.11 0.28
N GLY A 18 -1.99 2.20 1.04
CA GLY A 18 -0.72 1.56 0.70
C GLY A 18 -0.87 0.04 0.55
N LEU A 19 -1.58 -0.61 1.47
CA LEU A 19 -1.83 -2.05 1.40
C LEU A 19 -2.67 -2.44 0.18
N LYS A 20 -3.69 -1.66 -0.17
CA LYS A 20 -4.47 -1.87 -1.41
C LYS A 20 -3.60 -1.75 -2.66
N LEU A 21 -2.74 -0.73 -2.72
CA LEU A 21 -1.82 -0.52 -3.84
C LEU A 21 -0.85 -1.70 -3.99
N GLN A 22 -0.27 -2.19 -2.89
CA GLN A 22 0.58 -3.37 -2.92
C GLN A 22 -0.16 -4.60 -3.46
N LYS A 23 -1.39 -4.86 -2.98
CA LYS A 23 -2.21 -5.99 -3.45
C LYS A 23 -2.51 -5.89 -4.94
N HIS A 24 -2.82 -4.69 -5.43
CA HIS A 24 -3.04 -4.46 -6.85
C HIS A 24 -1.79 -4.78 -7.69
N LEU A 25 -0.61 -4.26 -7.30
CA LEU A 25 0.64 -4.55 -8.03
C LEU A 25 1.04 -6.03 -7.99
N VAL A 26 0.82 -6.70 -6.86
CA VAL A 26 1.01 -8.16 -6.74
C VAL A 26 0.04 -8.91 -7.66
N HIS A 27 -1.21 -8.47 -7.74
CA HIS A 27 -2.22 -9.05 -8.63
C HIS A 27 -1.81 -8.92 -10.11
N LEU A 28 -1.31 -7.74 -10.53
CA LEU A 28 -0.77 -7.57 -11.89
C LEU A 28 0.32 -8.59 -12.20
N HIS A 29 1.29 -8.79 -11.30
CA HIS A 29 2.34 -9.80 -11.49
C HIS A 29 1.82 -11.23 -11.64
N HIS A 30 0.64 -11.54 -11.10
CA HIS A 30 0.07 -12.89 -11.13
C HIS A 30 -0.86 -13.12 -12.32
N GLU A 31 -1.73 -12.16 -12.60
CA GLU A 31 -2.82 -12.33 -13.57
C GLU A 31 -2.54 -11.61 -14.91
N GLN A 32 -1.64 -10.64 -14.92
CA GLN A 32 -1.35 -9.76 -16.07
C GLN A 32 0.16 -9.47 -16.19
N PRO A 33 1.02 -10.52 -16.27
CA PRO A 33 2.48 -10.37 -16.20
C PRO A 33 3.07 -9.49 -17.31
N GLU A 34 2.40 -9.37 -18.46
CA GLU A 34 2.80 -8.51 -19.57
C GLU A 34 2.71 -7.01 -19.25
N PHE A 35 1.89 -6.62 -18.28
CA PHE A 35 1.74 -5.24 -17.80
C PHE A 35 2.46 -4.99 -16.46
N ALA A 36 2.98 -6.04 -15.84
CA ALA A 36 3.56 -5.97 -14.51
C ALA A 36 5.03 -5.54 -14.53
N ASN A 37 5.33 -4.44 -13.86
CA ASN A 37 6.71 -3.97 -13.65
C ASN A 37 7.14 -4.21 -12.20
N ASN A 38 8.38 -4.71 -12.03
CA ASN A 38 9.04 -4.69 -10.73
C ASN A 38 9.08 -3.24 -10.21
N THR A 39 8.54 -3.01 -9.00
CA THR A 39 8.27 -1.66 -8.51
C THR A 39 8.79 -1.45 -7.08
N LEU A 40 9.39 -0.30 -6.83
CA LEU A 40 9.67 0.22 -5.49
C LEU A 40 8.66 1.32 -5.16
N LEU A 41 7.81 1.09 -4.18
CA LEU A 41 6.99 2.15 -3.60
C LEU A 41 7.77 2.78 -2.45
N CYS A 42 8.13 4.05 -2.57
CA CYS A 42 8.80 4.84 -1.54
C CYS A 42 7.80 5.85 -0.97
N LEU A 43 7.52 5.74 0.33
CA LEU A 43 6.47 6.54 0.97
C LEU A 43 6.73 6.71 2.47
N GLU A 44 5.91 7.56 3.07
CA GLU A 44 5.72 7.66 4.51
C GLU A 44 4.26 7.34 4.86
N HIS A 45 4.03 6.86 6.08
CA HIS A 45 2.68 6.73 6.63
C HIS A 45 2.39 7.83 7.66
N PRO A 46 1.13 8.24 7.84
CA PRO A 46 0.68 8.78 9.12
C PRO A 46 0.97 7.77 10.26
N PRO A 47 0.99 8.20 11.53
CA PRO A 47 1.23 7.31 12.67
C PRO A 47 0.34 6.06 12.61
N VAL A 48 0.97 4.89 12.57
CA VAL A 48 0.29 3.60 12.48
C VAL A 48 1.11 2.50 13.14
N TYR A 49 0.44 1.67 13.92
CA TYR A 49 0.98 0.41 14.42
C TYR A 49 0.48 -0.74 13.57
N THR A 50 1.38 -1.65 13.20
CA THR A 50 1.03 -2.84 12.44
C THR A 50 1.51 -4.08 13.16
N THR A 51 0.72 -5.14 13.16
CA THR A 51 1.11 -6.46 13.68
C THR A 51 1.25 -7.46 12.55
N GLY A 52 2.35 -8.23 12.58
CA GLY A 52 2.62 -9.30 11.62
C GLY A 52 2.14 -10.68 12.08
N ILE A 53 2.34 -11.69 11.23
CA ILE A 53 1.82 -13.06 11.40
C ILE A 53 2.33 -13.82 12.62
N ARG A 54 3.47 -13.41 13.22
CA ARG A 54 4.00 -14.07 14.42
C ARG A 54 3.17 -13.75 15.67
N THR A 55 2.25 -12.79 15.56
CA THR A 55 1.31 -12.41 16.59
C THR A 55 -0.03 -13.10 16.32
N LYS A 56 -0.33 -14.20 17.02
CA LYS A 56 -1.62 -14.90 16.84
C LYS A 56 -2.79 -14.03 17.27
N GLU A 57 -2.67 -13.39 18.42
CA GLU A 57 -3.61 -12.41 18.97
C GLU A 57 -2.79 -11.28 19.62
N TYR A 58 -3.12 -10.04 19.28
CA TYR A 58 -2.56 -8.88 19.98
C TYR A 58 -3.62 -8.39 20.97
N PRO A 59 -3.27 -8.12 22.25
CA PRO A 59 -4.25 -7.71 23.25
C PRO A 59 -5.04 -6.48 22.79
N GLN A 60 -6.37 -6.58 22.81
CA GLN A 60 -7.26 -5.57 22.25
C GLN A 60 -7.24 -4.26 23.06
N ASP A 61 -7.06 -4.36 24.36
CA ASP A 61 -6.84 -3.24 25.28
C ASP A 61 -5.57 -2.46 24.92
N VAL A 62 -4.48 -3.16 24.60
CA VAL A 62 -3.23 -2.53 24.16
C VAL A 62 -3.42 -1.87 22.79
N ALA A 63 -4.11 -2.53 21.85
CA ALA A 63 -4.43 -1.91 20.56
C ALA A 63 -5.24 -0.61 20.72
N GLN A 64 -6.27 -0.60 21.58
CA GLN A 64 -7.08 0.58 21.86
C GLN A 64 -6.27 1.70 22.52
N GLN A 65 -5.32 1.38 23.40
CA GLN A 65 -4.41 2.37 23.98
C GLN A 65 -3.54 3.03 22.91
N LEU A 66 -3.02 2.25 21.96
CA LEU A 66 -2.24 2.78 20.84
C LEU A 66 -3.09 3.67 19.92
N GLU A 67 -4.35 3.29 19.68
CA GLU A 67 -5.29 4.12 18.92
C GLU A 67 -5.64 5.43 19.64
N ALA A 68 -5.75 5.41 20.97
CA ALA A 68 -5.99 6.61 21.78
C ALA A 68 -4.84 7.64 21.72
N LEU A 69 -3.63 7.21 21.32
CA LEU A 69 -2.49 8.11 21.05
C LEU A 69 -2.61 8.83 19.69
N GLY A 70 -3.62 8.49 18.88
CA GLY A 70 -3.85 9.07 17.55
C GLY A 70 -3.17 8.31 16.40
N ALA A 71 -2.72 7.07 16.63
CA ALA A 71 -2.19 6.19 15.59
C ALA A 71 -3.27 5.22 15.08
N GLU A 72 -3.23 4.85 13.79
CA GLU A 72 -4.04 3.72 13.30
C GLU A 72 -3.48 2.38 13.84
N PHE A 73 -4.30 1.34 13.94
CA PHE A 73 -3.85 -0.02 14.25
C PHE A 73 -4.31 -1.02 13.18
N HIS A 74 -3.39 -1.79 12.61
CA HIS A 74 -3.70 -2.78 11.57
C HIS A 74 -3.05 -4.14 11.83
N ARG A 75 -3.81 -5.21 11.58
CA ARG A 75 -3.27 -6.57 11.49
C ARG A 75 -2.96 -6.92 10.04
N THR A 76 -1.80 -7.53 9.82
CA THR A 76 -1.22 -7.70 8.48
C THR A 76 -0.65 -9.11 8.29
N ASP A 77 -0.40 -9.48 7.05
CA ASP A 77 0.16 -10.77 6.63
C ASP A 77 1.69 -10.74 6.45
N ARG A 78 2.35 -9.63 6.83
CA ARG A 78 3.81 -9.53 6.80
C ARG A 78 4.45 -10.40 7.88
N GLY A 79 5.69 -10.81 7.62
CA GLY A 79 6.54 -11.42 8.64
C GLY A 79 6.82 -10.49 9.83
N GLY A 80 7.15 -11.09 10.98
CA GLY A 80 7.54 -10.36 12.18
C GLY A 80 6.40 -10.11 13.18
N LEU A 81 6.71 -9.29 14.19
CA LEU A 81 5.82 -8.91 15.29
C LEU A 81 5.29 -7.48 15.08
N ILE A 82 4.86 -6.79 16.14
CA ILE A 82 4.42 -5.40 16.08
C ILE A 82 5.56 -4.45 15.66
N THR A 83 5.22 -3.40 14.91
CA THR A 83 6.10 -2.27 14.60
C THR A 83 5.29 -0.98 14.47
N PHE A 84 5.98 0.15 14.49
CA PHE A 84 5.44 1.48 14.19
C PHE A 84 5.91 1.99 12.83
N HIS A 85 5.02 2.73 12.15
CA HIS A 85 5.35 3.59 11.02
C HIS A 85 4.77 4.99 11.23
N GLY A 86 5.45 6.01 10.72
CA GLY A 86 5.02 7.40 10.87
C GLY A 86 5.88 8.38 10.08
N PRO A 87 5.59 9.68 10.19
CA PRO A 87 6.38 10.74 9.55
C PRO A 87 7.87 10.67 9.95
N GLY A 88 8.74 10.94 8.99
CA GLY A 88 10.19 10.86 9.14
C GLY A 88 10.77 9.44 9.01
N GLN A 89 9.93 8.44 8.72
CA GLN A 89 10.34 7.06 8.45
C GLN A 89 10.18 6.74 6.97
N LEU A 90 11.27 6.39 6.28
CA LEU A 90 11.21 5.92 4.89
C LEU A 90 10.68 4.49 4.88
N VAL A 91 9.45 4.31 4.41
CA VAL A 91 8.86 3.00 4.14
C VAL A 91 9.05 2.67 2.67
N VAL A 92 9.65 1.52 2.38
CA VAL A 92 9.82 1.02 1.03
C VAL A 92 9.13 -0.32 0.88
N TYR A 93 8.27 -0.44 -0.13
CA TYR A 93 7.67 -1.70 -0.55
C TYR A 93 8.22 -2.15 -1.90
N PRO A 94 9.25 -3.02 -1.93
CA PRO A 94 9.70 -3.65 -3.15
C PRO A 94 8.70 -4.73 -3.57
N ILE A 95 7.89 -4.43 -4.57
CA ILE A 95 6.99 -5.37 -5.23
C ILE A 95 7.75 -5.95 -6.43
N LEU A 96 8.43 -7.07 -6.19
CA LEU A 96 9.35 -7.68 -7.14
C LEU A 96 8.92 -9.11 -7.44
N ASN A 97 8.96 -9.49 -8.71
CA ASN A 97 8.99 -10.88 -9.12
C ASN A 97 10.43 -11.40 -8.99
N LEU A 98 10.70 -12.17 -7.93
CA LEU A 98 12.03 -12.70 -7.64
C LEU A 98 12.56 -13.66 -8.72
N LYS A 99 11.72 -14.16 -9.64
CA LYS A 99 12.20 -14.91 -10.80
C LYS A 99 13.05 -14.06 -11.74
N ASP A 100 12.88 -12.74 -11.75
CA ASP A 100 13.73 -11.81 -12.49
C ASP A 100 15.11 -11.62 -11.88
N PHE A 101 15.28 -12.01 -10.61
CA PHE A 101 16.49 -11.85 -9.84
C PHE A 101 17.01 -13.22 -9.40
N LYS A 102 16.63 -13.65 -8.19
CA LYS A 102 16.84 -15.00 -7.68
C LYS A 102 15.58 -15.45 -6.95
N PRO A 103 14.96 -16.59 -7.33
CA PRO A 103 13.70 -17.08 -6.75
C PRO A 103 13.91 -17.64 -5.34
N SER A 104 14.23 -16.77 -4.37
CA SER A 104 14.52 -17.13 -2.98
C SER A 104 14.21 -15.96 -2.04
N MET A 105 13.26 -16.17 -1.13
CA MET A 105 12.92 -15.17 -0.10
C MET A 105 14.09 -14.89 0.84
N ARG A 106 14.88 -15.92 1.19
CA ARG A 106 16.07 -15.74 2.04
C ARG A 106 17.12 -14.85 1.37
N TRP A 107 17.36 -15.07 0.07
CA TRP A 107 18.25 -14.21 -0.70
C TRP A 107 17.73 -12.78 -0.74
N TYR A 108 16.43 -12.59 -0.99
CA TYR A 108 15.78 -11.28 -1.05
C TYR A 108 15.94 -10.51 0.26
N VAL A 109 15.59 -11.12 1.40
CA VAL A 109 15.75 -10.48 2.73
C VAL A 109 17.20 -10.08 2.98
N CYS A 110 18.15 -10.97 2.68
CA CYS A 110 19.58 -10.66 2.81
C CYS A 110 20.01 -9.48 1.91
N HIS A 111 19.43 -9.33 0.72
CA HIS A 111 19.76 -8.22 -0.19
C HIS A 111 19.11 -6.91 0.27
N ILE A 112 17.93 -6.96 0.88
CA ILE A 112 17.34 -5.79 1.55
C ILE A 112 18.23 -5.34 2.73
N GLU A 113 18.68 -6.28 3.58
CA GLU A 113 19.61 -5.97 4.69
C GLU A 113 20.91 -5.34 4.18
N LYS A 114 21.54 -5.93 3.15
CA LYS A 114 22.75 -5.39 2.51
C LYS A 114 22.53 -4.00 1.91
N THR A 115 21.34 -3.73 1.36
CA THR A 115 20.99 -2.41 0.83
C THR A 115 21.02 -1.36 1.93
N VAL A 116 20.42 -1.66 3.09
CA VAL A 116 20.41 -0.76 4.25
C VAL A 116 21.82 -0.58 4.82
N ILE A 117 22.59 -1.66 4.98
CA ILE A 117 23.98 -1.58 5.47
C ILE A 117 24.84 -0.70 4.55
N ARG A 118 24.69 -0.86 3.23
CA ARG A 118 25.41 -0.06 2.25
C ARG A 118 25.01 1.41 2.31
N LEU A 119 23.72 1.70 2.46
CA LEU A 119 23.22 3.06 2.68
C LEU A 119 23.86 3.67 3.92
N CYS A 120 23.80 2.98 5.07
CA CYS A 120 24.43 3.45 6.31
C CYS A 120 25.91 3.74 6.11
N LYS A 121 26.64 2.84 5.44
CA LYS A 121 28.06 3.02 5.11
C LYS A 121 28.31 4.28 4.26
N LYS A 122 27.46 4.56 3.26
CA LYS A 122 27.55 5.81 2.46
C LYS A 122 27.35 7.06 3.30
N MET A 123 26.61 6.97 4.41
CA MET A 123 26.39 8.06 5.35
C MET A 123 27.42 8.10 6.50
N GLY A 124 28.40 7.20 6.50
CA GLY A 124 29.42 7.12 7.57
C GLY A 124 28.96 6.41 8.84
N ILE A 125 27.86 5.65 8.78
CA ILE A 125 27.33 4.85 9.89
C ILE A 125 27.74 3.38 9.69
N GLU A 126 28.37 2.79 10.71
CA GLU A 126 28.60 1.35 10.74
C GLU A 126 27.30 0.63 11.14
N ALA A 127 26.80 -0.24 10.26
CA ALA A 127 25.59 -1.00 10.49
C ALA A 127 25.81 -2.48 10.21
N GLU A 128 25.27 -3.32 11.08
CA GLU A 128 25.36 -4.78 10.98
C GLU A 128 23.96 -5.39 10.97
N THR A 129 23.86 -6.59 10.38
CA THR A 129 22.68 -7.44 10.53
C THR A 129 22.56 -7.88 11.98
N SER A 130 21.36 -7.81 12.54
CA SER A 130 21.15 -8.37 13.88
C SER A 130 20.93 -9.89 13.81
N PRO A 131 21.08 -10.63 14.93
CA PRO A 131 20.68 -12.03 15.01
C PRO A 131 19.19 -12.28 14.70
N HIS A 132 18.37 -11.22 14.75
CA HIS A 132 16.99 -11.20 14.30
C HIS A 132 16.89 -10.46 12.95
N THR A 133 15.98 -10.88 12.07
CA THR A 133 15.80 -10.24 10.75
C THR A 133 15.63 -8.73 10.87
N GLY A 134 16.47 -7.96 10.16
CA GLY A 134 16.54 -6.51 10.30
C GLY A 134 17.96 -5.98 10.46
N VAL A 135 18.10 -4.69 10.17
CA VAL A 135 19.27 -3.89 10.56
C VAL A 135 18.82 -3.04 11.74
N TRP A 136 19.65 -2.80 12.73
CA TRP A 136 19.26 -2.14 13.98
C TRP A 136 18.55 -0.76 13.83
N ILE A 137 18.72 -0.07 12.69
CA ILE A 137 18.07 1.22 12.34
C ILE A 137 16.79 1.02 11.48
N CYS A 138 16.54 -0.20 10.99
CA CYS A 138 15.53 -0.50 9.98
C CYS A 138 14.77 -1.80 10.27
N ALA A 139 13.45 -1.69 10.45
CA ALA A 139 12.59 -2.85 10.52
C ALA A 139 12.43 -3.47 9.12
N ILE A 140 12.49 -4.80 9.02
CA ILE A 140 12.24 -5.55 7.78
C ILE A 140 11.14 -6.55 8.05
N GLY A 141 10.04 -6.43 7.32
CA GLY A 141 8.87 -7.30 7.42
C GLY A 141 8.33 -7.52 6.02
N VAL A 142 8.62 -8.68 5.44
CA VAL A 142 8.26 -9.01 4.06
C VAL A 142 7.26 -10.13 4.02
N HIS A 143 6.50 -10.19 2.94
CA HIS A 143 5.68 -11.33 2.53
C HIS A 143 6.06 -11.72 1.10
N GLY A 144 5.90 -12.99 0.75
CA GLY A 144 6.15 -13.47 -0.61
C GLY A 144 5.19 -14.59 -0.99
N SER A 145 4.55 -14.45 -2.14
CA SER A 145 3.65 -15.47 -2.70
C SER A 145 4.03 -15.73 -4.16
N ARG A 146 4.23 -17.00 -4.53
CA ARG A 146 4.66 -17.41 -5.88
C ARG A 146 5.83 -16.59 -6.43
N PHE A 147 6.79 -16.26 -5.56
CA PHE A 147 7.98 -15.43 -5.83
C PHE A 147 7.72 -13.93 -6.06
N VAL A 148 6.50 -13.43 -5.89
CA VAL A 148 6.21 -11.99 -5.90
C VAL A 148 6.22 -11.47 -4.47
N THR A 149 6.99 -10.41 -4.21
CA THR A 149 7.14 -9.83 -2.87
C THR A 149 6.10 -8.75 -2.57
N SER A 150 5.79 -8.59 -1.29
CA SER A 150 5.02 -7.47 -0.74
C SER A 150 5.52 -7.11 0.66
N HIS A 151 5.04 -5.98 1.18
CA HIS A 151 5.63 -5.25 2.29
C HIS A 151 7.09 -4.93 1.98
N GLY A 152 7.97 -4.87 2.98
CA GLY A 152 9.33 -4.43 2.72
C GLY A 152 10.05 -4.03 3.99
N LEU A 153 10.51 -2.77 4.00
CA LEU A 153 11.35 -2.22 5.04
C LEU A 153 10.88 -0.84 5.47
N ALA A 154 11.26 -0.47 6.69
CA ALA A 154 10.96 0.80 7.31
C ALA A 154 12.22 1.33 8.00
N LEU A 155 12.87 2.31 7.37
CA LEU A 155 14.12 2.92 7.81
C LEU A 155 13.82 4.22 8.57
N ASN A 156 14.30 4.31 9.81
CA ASN A 156 14.11 5.51 10.61
C ASN A 156 15.07 6.62 10.17
N CYS A 157 14.57 7.67 9.52
CA CYS A 157 15.39 8.81 9.08
C CYS A 157 15.41 9.90 10.15
N CYS A 158 14.29 10.62 10.31
CA CYS A 158 14.04 11.60 11.36
C CYS A 158 12.78 11.26 12.17
N THR A 159 12.38 9.99 12.17
CA THR A 159 11.22 9.46 12.91
C THR A 159 11.27 9.87 14.38
N ASP A 160 10.12 10.29 14.92
CA ASP A 160 9.95 10.41 16.37
C ASP A 160 10.00 9.02 17.01
N LEU A 161 11.05 8.75 17.78
CA LEU A 161 11.30 7.43 18.37
C LEU A 161 10.41 7.15 19.60
N LYS A 162 9.72 8.16 20.15
CA LYS A 162 8.81 7.98 21.30
C LYS A 162 7.67 7.02 20.99
N TRP A 163 7.25 6.95 19.73
CA TRP A 163 6.24 5.97 19.29
C TRP A 163 6.67 4.52 19.53
N PHE A 164 7.96 4.22 19.55
CA PHE A 164 8.46 2.87 19.85
C PHE A 164 8.48 2.56 21.35
N GLU A 165 8.38 3.55 22.24
CA GLU A 165 8.32 3.34 23.70
C GLU A 165 7.00 2.69 24.14
N HIS A 166 5.95 2.80 23.31
CA HIS A 166 4.64 2.21 23.56
C HIS A 166 4.51 0.74 23.13
N ILE A 167 5.55 0.16 22.52
CA ILE A 167 5.54 -1.22 22.02
C ILE A 167 6.84 -1.94 22.38
N VAL A 168 6.83 -3.27 22.32
CA VAL A 168 8.05 -4.09 22.36
C VAL A 168 8.36 -4.53 20.93
N PRO A 169 9.16 -3.76 20.16
CA PRO A 169 9.42 -4.07 18.75
C PRO A 169 10.20 -5.38 18.63
N CYS A 170 9.81 -6.20 17.64
CA CYS A 170 10.45 -7.50 17.39
C CYS A 170 10.47 -8.48 18.59
N GLY A 171 9.73 -8.21 19.67
CA GLY A 171 9.67 -9.05 20.87
C GLY A 171 10.97 -9.10 21.67
N ILE A 172 11.86 -8.11 21.49
CA ILE A 172 13.14 -8.04 22.20
C ILE A 172 13.04 -6.94 23.25
N GLU A 173 12.91 -7.34 24.50
CA GLU A 173 12.95 -6.40 25.62
C GLU A 173 14.36 -5.82 25.80
N GLY A 174 14.45 -4.52 26.07
CA GLY A 174 15.70 -3.85 26.43
C GLY A 174 16.64 -3.46 25.26
N LYS A 175 16.29 -3.74 24.00
CA LYS A 175 17.01 -3.17 22.85
C LYS A 175 16.28 -1.93 22.31
N GLY A 176 16.95 -0.78 22.42
CA GLY A 176 16.42 0.48 21.92
C GLY A 176 16.40 0.54 20.39
N VAL A 177 15.49 1.36 19.85
CA VAL A 177 15.49 1.77 18.44
C VAL A 177 16.32 3.04 18.25
N THR A 178 16.82 3.26 17.04
CA THR A 178 17.48 4.52 16.66
C THR A 178 16.96 5.05 15.31
N SER A 179 17.49 6.19 14.89
CA SER A 179 17.28 6.81 13.58
C SER A 179 18.58 7.36 13.01
N LEU A 180 18.65 7.55 11.69
CA LEU A 180 19.79 8.17 11.02
C LEU A 180 20.11 9.55 11.62
N SER A 181 19.07 10.32 11.97
CA SER A 181 19.24 11.65 12.57
C SER A 181 19.89 11.58 13.94
N LYS A 182 19.54 10.58 14.74
CA LYS A 182 20.11 10.36 16.07
C LYS A 182 21.57 9.91 15.98
N GLU A 183 21.89 9.00 15.07
CA GLU A 183 23.25 8.48 14.88
C GLU A 183 24.22 9.51 14.31
N LEU A 184 23.75 10.39 13.42
CA LEU A 184 24.57 11.43 12.79
C LEU A 184 24.53 12.77 13.53
N ASN A 185 23.76 12.86 14.63
CA ASN A 185 23.55 14.07 15.41
C ASN A 185 23.17 15.30 14.55
N ARG A 186 22.33 15.09 13.54
CA ARG A 186 21.77 16.12 12.66
C ARG A 186 20.43 15.67 12.09
N LEU A 187 19.63 16.60 11.58
CA LEU A 187 18.41 16.23 10.87
C LEU A 187 18.76 15.51 9.55
N VAL A 188 18.21 14.31 9.36
CA VAL A 188 18.29 13.49 8.16
C VAL A 188 16.87 13.18 7.69
N THR A 189 16.43 13.84 6.62
CA THR A 189 15.06 13.72 6.10
C THR A 189 14.88 12.49 5.20
N VAL A 190 13.62 12.10 4.95
CA VAL A 190 13.31 10.99 4.04
C VAL A 190 13.77 11.33 2.61
N GLU A 191 13.58 12.58 2.18
CA GLU A 191 13.95 13.09 0.87
C GLU A 191 15.45 13.00 0.62
N GLU A 192 16.28 13.28 1.63
CA GLU A 192 17.74 13.13 1.57
C GLU A 192 18.15 11.66 1.40
N VAL A 193 17.39 10.74 2.00
CA VAL A 193 17.76 9.32 2.10
C VAL A 193 17.31 8.53 0.87
N ILE A 194 16.21 8.91 0.21
CA ILE A 194 15.69 8.22 -0.99
C ILE A 194 16.77 8.00 -2.07
N PRO A 195 17.53 9.01 -2.55
CA PRO A 195 18.53 8.78 -3.60
C PRO A 195 19.63 7.81 -3.15
N LEU A 196 20.10 7.93 -1.90
CA LEU A 196 21.12 7.03 -1.34
C LEU A 196 20.60 5.59 -1.22
N PHE A 197 19.32 5.43 -0.89
CA PHE A 197 18.65 4.14 -0.86
C PHE A 197 18.54 3.53 -2.25
N LEU A 198 18.06 4.29 -3.25
CA LEU A 198 17.89 3.79 -4.61
C LEU A 198 19.22 3.38 -5.24
N ASP A 199 20.28 4.16 -5.02
CA ASP A 199 21.62 3.81 -5.51
C ASP A 199 22.14 2.54 -4.82
N SER A 200 21.97 2.44 -3.51
CA SER A 200 22.37 1.23 -2.77
C SER A 200 21.58 0.01 -3.21
N PHE A 201 20.27 0.17 -3.48
CA PHE A 201 19.40 -0.89 -3.96
C PHE A 201 19.82 -1.34 -5.35
N SER A 202 20.04 -0.39 -6.27
CA SER A 202 20.49 -0.63 -7.64
C SER A 202 21.78 -1.44 -7.69
N GLU A 203 22.76 -1.10 -6.86
CA GLU A 203 24.04 -1.79 -6.78
C GLU A 203 23.88 -3.21 -6.21
N ILE A 204 23.14 -3.36 -5.10
CA ILE A 204 22.97 -4.66 -4.43
C ILE A 204 22.12 -5.63 -5.25
N PHE A 205 21.02 -5.17 -5.84
CA PHE A 205 20.16 -5.98 -6.70
C PHE A 205 20.65 -6.07 -8.14
N SER A 206 21.73 -5.33 -8.48
CA SER A 206 22.27 -5.26 -9.83
C SER A 206 21.19 -4.92 -10.87
N CYS A 207 20.43 -3.86 -10.61
CA CYS A 207 19.30 -3.42 -11.43
C CYS A 207 19.37 -1.94 -11.76
N ASN A 208 18.77 -1.54 -12.87
CA ASN A 208 18.54 -0.13 -13.18
C ASN A 208 17.20 0.30 -12.60
N TYR A 209 17.05 1.58 -12.26
CA TYR A 209 15.76 2.13 -11.88
C TYR A 209 15.37 3.34 -12.73
N SER A 210 14.06 3.54 -12.86
CA SER A 210 13.49 4.75 -13.48
C SER A 210 12.29 5.20 -12.65
N PHE A 211 12.17 6.51 -12.43
CA PHE A 211 11.00 7.06 -11.76
C PHE A 211 9.75 6.93 -12.62
N LEU A 212 8.63 6.59 -11.98
CA LEU A 212 7.31 6.73 -12.59
C LEU A 212 6.99 8.23 -12.62
N ASN A 213 6.95 8.80 -13.82
CA ASN A 213 6.57 10.18 -13.99
C ASN A 213 5.05 10.26 -13.93
N ASN A 214 4.52 10.90 -12.87
CA ASN A 214 3.10 11.03 -12.52
C ASN A 214 2.15 11.53 -13.65
N LYS A 215 2.65 11.94 -14.82
CA LYS A 215 1.83 12.36 -15.96
C LYS A 215 1.73 11.35 -17.10
N SER A 216 2.74 10.52 -17.35
CA SER A 216 2.74 9.57 -18.46
C SER A 216 2.24 8.19 -18.05
N ASP A 217 2.65 7.70 -16.88
CA ASP A 217 2.54 6.27 -16.55
C ASP A 217 1.24 5.96 -15.79
N VAL A 218 0.73 6.90 -14.97
CA VAL A 218 -0.64 6.83 -14.41
C VAL A 218 -1.69 6.89 -15.52
N CYS A 219 -1.37 7.62 -16.60
CA CYS A 219 -2.19 7.71 -17.80
C CYS A 219 -2.14 6.43 -18.65
N GLU A 220 -1.16 5.54 -18.45
CA GLU A 220 -1.09 4.27 -19.18
C GLU A 220 -1.84 3.14 -18.47
N MET A 221 -2.04 3.25 -17.16
CA MET A 221 -2.93 2.36 -16.40
C MET A 221 -4.41 2.79 -16.41
N ALA A 222 -4.70 4.04 -16.79
CA ALA A 222 -6.05 4.61 -16.82
C ALA A 222 -6.59 4.92 -18.23
N LYS A 223 -6.19 4.17 -19.27
CA LYS A 223 -6.68 4.42 -20.64
C LYS A 223 -7.29 3.19 -21.28
N ASN A 224 -8.59 3.01 -21.02
CA ASN A 224 -9.49 2.72 -22.13
C ASN A 224 -10.52 3.86 -22.24
N PRO A 225 -10.23 4.95 -22.97
CA PRO A 225 -11.15 6.09 -23.09
C PRO A 225 -12.53 5.69 -23.62
N LEU A 226 -12.64 4.57 -24.34
CA LEU A 226 -13.95 4.01 -24.71
C LEU A 226 -14.79 3.63 -23.50
N CYS A 227 -14.21 3.08 -22.43
CA CYS A 227 -15.00 2.63 -21.27
C CYS A 227 -15.60 3.81 -20.50
N CYS A 228 -14.83 4.89 -20.30
CA CYS A 228 -15.34 6.12 -19.68
C CYS A 228 -16.41 6.78 -20.54
N ILE A 229 -16.23 6.82 -21.87
CA ILE A 229 -17.23 7.36 -22.79
C ILE A 229 -18.51 6.51 -22.76
N ILE A 230 -18.40 5.18 -22.76
CA ILE A 230 -19.55 4.26 -22.68
C ILE A 230 -20.31 4.48 -21.38
N TRP A 231 -19.63 4.57 -20.23
CA TRP A 231 -20.30 4.80 -18.95
C TRP A 231 -20.83 6.22 -18.79
N PHE A 232 -20.21 7.22 -19.42
CA PHE A 232 -20.72 8.59 -19.47
C PHE A 232 -22.02 8.67 -20.29
N ILE A 233 -22.05 8.00 -21.45
CA ILE A 233 -23.26 7.86 -22.26
C ILE A 233 -24.34 7.09 -21.48
N ALA A 234 -24.00 5.97 -20.85
CA ALA A 234 -24.92 5.19 -20.04
C ALA A 234 -25.47 5.98 -18.85
N PHE A 235 -24.64 6.78 -18.19
CA PHE A 235 -25.04 7.69 -17.11
C PHE A 235 -26.06 8.72 -17.61
N TYR A 236 -25.82 9.35 -18.76
CA TYR A 236 -26.76 10.31 -19.34
C TYR A 236 -28.13 9.66 -19.63
N PHE A 237 -28.15 8.49 -20.28
CA PHE A 237 -29.40 7.78 -20.58
C PHE A 237 -30.10 7.23 -19.33
N SER A 238 -29.36 6.91 -18.27
CA SER A 238 -29.94 6.42 -17.02
C SER A 238 -30.86 7.44 -16.33
N PHE A 239 -30.66 8.75 -16.53
CA PHE A 239 -31.57 9.77 -15.99
C PHE A 239 -32.95 9.73 -16.65
N ILE A 240 -33.02 9.44 -17.96
CA ILE A 240 -34.28 9.32 -18.68
C ILE A 240 -35.07 8.12 -18.15
N ILE A 241 -34.38 6.99 -17.97
CA ILE A 241 -34.96 5.76 -17.40
C ILE A 241 -35.40 6.01 -15.95
N ALA A 242 -34.57 6.64 -15.13
CA ALA A 242 -34.89 6.95 -13.74
C ALA A 242 -36.12 7.86 -13.62
N PHE A 243 -36.25 8.86 -14.50
CA PHE A 243 -37.42 9.75 -14.52
C PHE A 243 -38.70 9.00 -14.90
N PHE A 244 -38.65 8.16 -15.93
CA PHE A 244 -39.77 7.30 -16.32
C PHE A 244 -40.15 6.33 -15.20
N CYS A 245 -39.17 5.68 -14.57
CA CYS A 245 -39.40 4.77 -13.46
C CYS A 245 -39.98 5.49 -12.24
N ALA A 246 -39.49 6.68 -11.90
CA ALA A 246 -40.01 7.49 -10.80
C ALA A 246 -41.47 7.89 -11.00
N PHE A 247 -41.84 8.30 -12.22
CA PHE A 247 -43.22 8.64 -12.56
C PHE A 247 -44.18 7.47 -12.30
N TRP A 248 -43.87 6.28 -12.82
CA TRP A 248 -44.71 5.10 -12.62
C TRP A 248 -44.64 4.56 -11.19
N TYR A 249 -43.50 4.68 -10.51
CA TYR A 249 -43.37 4.29 -9.12
C TYR A 249 -44.33 5.09 -8.24
N ILE A 250 -44.38 6.41 -8.39
CA ILE A 250 -45.28 7.29 -7.63
C ILE A 250 -46.75 6.92 -7.87
N ILE A 251 -47.12 6.57 -9.11
CA ILE A 251 -48.50 6.19 -9.46
C ILE A 251 -48.87 4.82 -8.88
N LEU A 252 -47.97 3.84 -8.97
CA LEU A 252 -48.26 2.44 -8.62
C LEU A 252 -48.04 2.12 -7.14
N TYR A 253 -47.19 2.88 -6.44
CA TYR A 253 -46.83 2.63 -5.05
C TYR A 253 -48.02 2.56 -4.09
N PRO A 254 -49.03 3.46 -4.14
CA PRO A 254 -50.21 3.37 -3.27
C PRO A 254 -51.01 2.06 -3.45
N PHE A 255 -50.97 1.45 -4.64
CA PHE A 255 -51.70 0.23 -4.95
C PHE A 255 -51.02 -1.04 -4.44
N THR A 256 -49.76 -0.98 -4.01
CA THR A 256 -49.02 -2.12 -3.43
C THR A 256 -49.68 -2.66 -2.15
N VAL A 257 -50.41 -1.80 -1.43
CA VAL A 257 -51.17 -2.18 -0.22
C VAL A 257 -52.35 -3.10 -0.55
N CYS A 258 -52.89 -3.01 -1.77
CA CYS A 258 -54.11 -3.71 -2.17
C CYS A 258 -53.87 -4.79 -3.22
N ILE A 259 -52.80 -4.69 -4.01
CA ILE A 259 -52.51 -5.59 -5.14
C ILE A 259 -51.08 -6.09 -5.00
N SER A 260 -50.92 -7.36 -4.62
CA SER A 260 -49.61 -7.99 -4.43
C SER A 260 -48.74 -7.96 -5.69
N ALA A 261 -49.34 -8.11 -6.88
CA ALA A 261 -48.61 -8.01 -8.14
C ALA A 261 -47.92 -6.64 -8.33
N CYS A 262 -48.48 -5.55 -7.78
CA CYS A 262 -47.88 -4.22 -7.91
C CYS A 262 -46.56 -4.08 -7.13
N SER A 263 -46.34 -4.89 -6.07
CA SER A 263 -45.09 -4.91 -5.31
C SER A 263 -43.89 -5.22 -6.20
N ASP A 264 -43.97 -6.29 -7.00
CA ASP A 264 -42.89 -6.72 -7.88
C ASP A 264 -42.56 -5.67 -8.96
N TYR A 265 -43.59 -4.98 -9.47
CA TYR A 265 -43.41 -3.87 -10.40
C TYR A 265 -42.76 -2.66 -9.72
N THR A 266 -43.17 -2.30 -8.51
CA THR A 266 -42.57 -1.16 -7.79
C THR A 266 -41.12 -1.41 -7.40
N ASP A 267 -40.73 -2.66 -7.09
CA ASP A 267 -39.35 -3.02 -6.81
C ASP A 267 -38.46 -2.92 -8.05
N LEU A 268 -38.98 -3.33 -9.21
CA LEU A 268 -38.29 -3.16 -10.49
C LEU A 268 -38.12 -1.68 -10.84
N LEU A 269 -39.16 -0.87 -10.63
CA LEU A 269 -39.11 0.58 -10.86
C LEU A 269 -38.12 1.26 -9.91
N LEU A 270 -38.05 0.84 -8.65
CA LEU A 270 -37.09 1.36 -7.68
C LEU A 270 -35.63 1.10 -8.09
N LYS A 271 -35.34 -0.08 -8.65
CA LYS A 271 -34.03 -0.38 -9.24
C LYS A 271 -33.73 0.54 -10.43
N GLY A 272 -34.73 0.84 -11.26
CA GLY A 272 -34.61 1.80 -12.37
C GLY A 272 -34.30 3.22 -11.90
N ILE A 273 -34.89 3.67 -10.79
CA ILE A 273 -34.61 4.99 -10.18
C ILE A 273 -33.16 5.09 -9.70
N GLN A 274 -32.57 3.98 -9.22
CA GLN A 274 -31.20 3.93 -8.71
C GLN A 274 -30.13 3.77 -9.80
N LEU A 275 -30.51 3.59 -11.06
CA LEU A 275 -29.60 3.35 -12.17
C LEU A 275 -28.53 4.45 -12.37
N PRO A 276 -28.83 5.76 -12.19
CA PRO A 276 -27.81 6.81 -12.27
C PRO A 276 -26.70 6.65 -11.22
N GLN A 277 -27.05 6.26 -9.99
CA GLN A 277 -26.07 6.00 -8.94
C GLN A 277 -25.19 4.80 -9.29
N PHE A 278 -25.77 3.75 -9.86
CA PHE A 278 -25.02 2.59 -10.33
C PHE A 278 -24.04 2.97 -11.46
N CYS A 279 -24.48 3.72 -12.45
CA CYS A 279 -23.64 4.20 -13.55
C CYS A 279 -22.52 5.14 -13.05
N ALA A 280 -22.82 6.05 -12.11
CA ALA A 280 -21.81 6.92 -11.48
C ALA A 280 -20.76 6.12 -10.71
N ASN A 281 -21.17 5.12 -9.92
CA ASN A 281 -20.24 4.24 -9.21
C ASN A 281 -19.34 3.46 -10.19
N LYS A 282 -19.87 3.00 -11.33
CA LYS A 282 -19.07 2.33 -12.37
C LYS A 282 -18.12 3.27 -13.10
N MET A 283 -18.48 4.54 -13.26
CA MET A 283 -17.60 5.57 -13.81
C MET A 283 -16.40 5.83 -12.89
N VAL A 284 -16.63 5.94 -11.57
CA VAL A 284 -15.58 6.11 -10.55
C VAL A 284 -14.73 4.85 -10.36
N HIS A 285 -15.35 3.66 -10.43
CA HIS A 285 -14.61 2.39 -10.32
C HIS A 285 -13.87 1.99 -11.61
N CYS A 286 -14.15 2.63 -12.75
CA CYS A 286 -13.27 2.57 -13.92
C CYS A 286 -11.93 3.28 -13.69
N GLU A 287 -11.81 4.14 -12.67
CA GLU A 287 -10.56 4.78 -12.25
C GLU A 287 -9.72 3.93 -11.28
N GLY A 288 -10.20 2.72 -10.94
CA GLY A 288 -9.55 1.78 -10.04
C GLY A 288 -9.47 0.38 -10.61
N CYS A 289 -8.79 0.23 -11.75
CA CYS A 289 -8.06 -1.01 -12.03
C CYS A 289 -6.72 -0.91 -11.31
#